data_AF-A0A813DU12-F1
#
_entry.id   AF-A0A813DU12-F1
#
_cell.length_a   1.000
_cell.length_b   1.000
_cell.length_c   1.000
_cell.angle_alpha   90.00
_cell.angle_beta   90.00
_cell.angle_gamma   90.00
#
_symmetry.space_group_name_H-M   'P 1'
#
loop_
_entity.id
_entity.type
_entity.pdbx_description
1 polymer ?
#
loop_
_entity_poly.entity_id
_entity_poly.type
_entity_poly.pdbx_seq_one_letter_code
_entity_poly.pdbx_strand_id
1 'polypeptide(L)'
;FPKVMSDSVKVLRTEKDVKQWLVLDDKVPHVVVFTDKKTTPPLLKTLSIEFTERAALGVVLEGSDALAKKMGVRRRPAVIHIQDEDSLTGDSFDKDFKKEHVSRFLSRSVGKHRSEAGATLRELSSARYQAGDCKETDSN
;
A
#
# COMPACT_ATOMS: atom_id res chain seq x y z
N PHE A 1 -27.38 1.71 17.21
CA PHE A 1 -26.46 2.75 16.68
C PHE A 1 -25.89 2.24 15.37
N PRO A 2 -26.05 2.95 14.24
CA PRO A 2 -25.41 2.53 13.01
C PRO A 2 -23.90 2.61 13.23
N LYS A 3 -23.21 1.48 13.11
CA LYS A 3 -21.75 1.39 13.12
C LYS A 3 -21.28 2.31 12.00
N VAL A 4 -20.75 3.47 12.35
CA VAL A 4 -20.15 4.41 11.40
C VAL A 4 -19.14 3.58 10.61
N MET A 5 -19.45 3.34 9.33
CA MET A 5 -18.51 2.70 8.42
C MET A 5 -17.37 3.70 8.25
N SER A 6 -16.38 3.59 9.13
CA SER A 6 -15.18 4.42 9.04
C SER A 6 -14.50 4.03 7.73
N ASP A 7 -14.58 4.93 6.75
CA ASP A 7 -13.82 4.83 5.51
C ASP A 7 -12.33 4.78 5.89
N SER A 8 -11.69 3.62 5.86
CA SER A 8 -10.26 3.46 6.22
C SER A 8 -9.30 3.92 5.12
N VAL A 9 -9.79 4.65 4.11
CA VAL A 9 -8.96 5.14 3.00
C VAL A 9 -8.16 6.37 3.44
N LYS A 10 -6.84 6.26 3.42
CA LYS A 10 -5.95 7.38 3.75
C LYS A 10 -5.73 8.28 2.52
N VAL A 11 -5.98 9.57 2.65
CA VAL A 11 -5.60 10.55 1.60
C VAL A 11 -4.12 10.88 1.73
N LEU A 12 -3.37 10.66 0.65
CA LEU A 12 -1.92 10.86 0.58
C LEU A 12 -1.63 12.02 -0.37
N ARG A 13 -0.92 13.05 0.10
CA ARG A 13 -0.60 14.25 -0.68
C ARG A 13 0.89 14.36 -0.94
N THR A 14 1.70 13.99 0.05
CA THR A 14 3.15 14.11 -0.01
C THR A 14 3.84 12.76 0.16
N GLU A 15 5.10 12.68 -0.27
CA GLU A 15 5.95 11.52 -0.05
C GLU A 15 6.11 11.19 1.45
N LYS A 16 6.18 12.23 2.30
CA LYS A 16 6.26 12.05 3.75
C LYS A 16 5.01 11.34 4.27
N ASP A 17 3.83 11.70 3.76
CA ASP A 17 2.58 11.05 4.14
C ASP A 17 2.59 9.58 3.77
N VAL A 18 3.10 9.24 2.58
CA VAL A 18 3.24 7.85 2.12
C VAL A 18 4.17 7.08 3.04
N LYS A 19 5.38 7.59 3.27
CA LYS A 19 6.40 6.91 4.10
C LYS A 19 5.90 6.69 5.52
N GLN A 20 5.28 7.71 6.13
CA GLN A 20 4.67 7.56 7.45
C GLN A 20 3.54 6.53 7.45
N TRP A 21 2.73 6.50 6.39
CA TRP A 21 1.63 5.55 6.27
C TRP A 21 2.12 4.11 6.13
N LEU A 22 3.17 3.85 5.36
CA LEU A 22 3.78 2.52 5.21
C LEU A 22 4.30 1.98 6.55
N VAL A 23 5.01 2.82 7.31
CA VAL A 23 5.61 2.44 8.61
C VAL A 23 4.55 2.10 9.67
N LEU A 24 3.30 2.58 9.53
CA LEU A 24 2.25 2.33 10.52
C LEU A 24 1.75 0.88 10.51
N ASP A 25 1.77 0.18 9.39
CA ASP A 25 1.16 -1.16 9.29
C ASP A 25 1.80 -2.10 8.25
N ASP A 26 3.03 -2.57 8.51
CA ASP A 26 3.76 -3.56 7.70
C ASP A 26 3.04 -4.94 7.60
N LYS A 27 1.94 -5.16 8.33
CA LYS A 27 1.25 -6.47 8.35
C LYS A 27 0.38 -6.70 7.12
N VAL A 28 -0.03 -5.63 6.44
CA VAL A 28 -0.93 -5.69 5.30
C VAL A 28 -0.31 -5.02 4.07
N PRO A 29 -0.65 -5.46 2.85
CA PRO A 29 -0.21 -4.78 1.64
C PRO A 29 -0.74 -3.36 1.59
N HIS A 30 0.14 -2.44 1.22
CA HIS A 30 -0.19 -1.04 1.01
C HIS A 30 -0.47 -0.76 -0.46
N VAL A 31 -1.69 -0.36 -0.77
CA VAL A 31 -2.13 -0.08 -2.13
C VAL A 31 -2.56 1.36 -2.26
N VAL A 32 -1.89 2.10 -3.14
CA VAL A 32 -2.15 3.51 -3.44
C VAL A 32 -2.91 3.62 -4.75
N VAL A 33 -4.00 4.37 -4.73
CA VAL A 33 -4.79 4.66 -5.92
C VAL A 33 -4.66 6.11 -6.31
N PHE A 34 -4.20 6.34 -7.53
CA PHE A 34 -4.15 7.64 -8.16
C PHE A 34 -5.42 7.88 -8.94
N THR A 35 -6.13 8.97 -8.62
CA THR A 35 -7.35 9.37 -9.31
C THR A 35 -7.27 10.82 -9.75
N ASP A 36 -7.96 11.11 -10.84
CA ASP A 36 -8.29 12.44 -11.34
C ASP A 36 -9.42 13.12 -10.55
N LYS A 37 -10.00 12.43 -9.56
CA LYS A 37 -11.06 13.00 -8.72
C LYS A 37 -10.49 13.84 -7.59
N LYS A 38 -11.24 14.90 -7.23
CA LYS A 38 -10.97 15.77 -6.08
C LYS A 38 -11.36 15.16 -4.74
N THR A 39 -12.11 14.07 -4.74
CA THR A 39 -12.62 13.39 -3.55
C THR A 39 -12.48 11.88 -3.71
N THR A 40 -12.43 11.16 -2.58
CA THR A 40 -12.31 9.70 -2.57
C THR A 40 -13.49 9.06 -3.31
N PRO A 41 -13.25 8.32 -4.41
CA PRO A 41 -14.31 7.67 -5.17
C PRO A 41 -15.15 6.72 -4.30
N PRO A 42 -16.49 6.64 -4.47
CA PRO A 42 -17.33 5.71 -3.71
C PRO A 42 -16.88 4.25 -3.83
N LEU A 43 -16.41 3.86 -5.02
CA LEU A 43 -15.83 2.54 -5.26
C LEU A 43 -14.68 2.21 -4.30
N LEU A 44 -13.79 3.17 -4.06
CA LEU A 44 -12.65 3.01 -3.16
C LEU A 44 -13.11 2.82 -1.71
N LYS A 45 -14.16 3.54 -1.29
CA LYS A 45 -14.77 3.35 0.04
C LYS A 45 -15.32 1.93 0.20
N THR A 46 -16.07 1.45 -0.80
CA THR A 46 -16.58 0.08 -0.79
C THR A 46 -15.45 -0.95 -0.70
N LEU A 47 -14.40 -0.79 -1.49
CA LEU A 47 -13.24 -1.68 -1.47
C LEU A 47 -12.47 -1.60 -0.15
N SER A 48 -12.38 -0.42 0.47
CA SER A 48 -11.78 -0.25 1.78
C SER A 48 -12.49 -1.05 2.86
N ILE A 49 -13.81 -1.12 2.78
CA ILE A 49 -14.61 -1.88 3.74
C ILE A 49 -14.46 -3.37 3.45
N GLU A 50 -14.51 -3.77 2.18
CA GLU A 50 -14.34 -5.16 1.76
C GLU A 50 -12.97 -5.73 2.16
N PHE A 51 -11.89 -4.94 2.03
CA PHE A 51 -10.52 -5.33 2.36
C PHE A 51 -10.05 -4.82 3.73
N THR A 52 -10.97 -4.43 4.61
CA THR A 52 -10.65 -4.06 6.00
C THR A 52 -9.79 -5.14 6.65
N GLU A 53 -8.74 -4.74 7.37
CA GLU A 53 -7.76 -5.62 8.04
C GLU A 53 -6.96 -6.55 7.11
N ARG A 54 -7.19 -6.48 5.79
CA ARG A 54 -6.52 -7.32 4.80
C ARG A 54 -5.61 -6.52 3.87
N ALA A 55 -5.93 -5.26 3.60
CA ALA A 55 -5.11 -4.35 2.83
C ALA A 55 -5.29 -2.92 3.32
N ALA A 56 -4.20 -2.15 3.34
CA ALA A 56 -4.24 -0.73 3.60
C ALA A 56 -4.43 0.01 2.27
N LEU A 57 -5.48 0.86 2.20
CA LEU A 57 -5.82 1.62 1.00
C LEU A 57 -5.51 3.11 1.15
N GLY A 58 -4.66 3.60 0.25
CA GLY A 58 -4.32 5.00 0.11
C GLY A 58 -4.93 5.58 -1.16
N VAL A 59 -5.31 6.85 -1.14
CA VAL A 59 -5.76 7.57 -2.33
C VAL A 59 -4.96 8.85 -2.52
N VAL A 60 -4.48 9.05 -3.74
CA VAL A 60 -3.86 10.29 -4.20
C VAL A 60 -4.85 10.97 -5.13
N LEU A 61 -5.37 12.10 -4.68
CA LEU A 61 -6.36 12.91 -5.39
C LEU A 61 -5.68 13.82 -6.41
N GLU A 62 -6.51 14.43 -7.25
CA GLU A 62 -6.09 15.47 -8.19
C GLU A 62 -5.26 16.58 -7.48
N GLY A 63 -4.19 17.06 -8.13
CA GLY A 63 -3.31 18.11 -7.62
C GLY A 63 -2.02 17.62 -6.97
N SER A 64 -1.83 16.31 -6.79
CA SER A 64 -0.60 15.72 -6.23
C SER A 64 0.31 15.13 -7.33
N ASP A 65 0.56 15.90 -8.39
CA ASP A 65 1.30 15.43 -9.58
C ASP A 65 2.77 15.14 -9.29
N ALA A 66 3.37 15.83 -8.32
CA ALA A 66 4.73 15.55 -7.87
C ALA A 66 4.87 14.12 -7.32
N LEU A 67 3.89 13.67 -6.54
CA LEU A 67 3.87 12.31 -5.99
C LEU A 67 3.64 11.27 -7.07
N ALA A 68 2.71 11.52 -7.99
CA ALA A 68 2.44 10.66 -9.13
C ALA A 68 3.68 10.47 -10.02
N LYS A 69 4.41 11.55 -10.32
CA LYS A 69 5.66 11.49 -11.11
C LYS A 69 6.73 10.67 -10.40
N LYS A 70 6.90 10.83 -9.08
CA LYS A 70 7.87 10.06 -8.30
C LYS A 70 7.56 8.56 -8.30
N MET A 71 6.29 8.20 -8.17
CA MET A 71 5.84 6.80 -8.24
C MET A 71 5.70 6.27 -9.68
N GLY A 72 6.18 7.00 -10.69
CA GLY A 72 6.16 6.55 -12.08
C GLY A 72 4.77 6.50 -12.73
N VAL A 73 3.75 7.11 -12.12
CA VAL A 73 2.37 7.13 -12.63
C VAL A 73 2.27 8.09 -13.81
N ARG A 74 2.08 7.53 -15.02
CA ARG A 74 1.93 8.30 -16.27
C ARG A 74 0.47 8.58 -16.64
N ARG A 75 -0.45 7.73 -16.19
CA ARG A 75 -1.88 7.81 -16.52
C ARG A 75 -2.70 7.67 -15.24
N ARG A 76 -3.84 8.37 -15.21
CA ARG A 76 -4.85 8.24 -14.17
C ARG A 76 -6.16 7.78 -14.83
N PRO A 77 -6.98 6.98 -14.15
CA PRO A 77 -6.73 6.35 -12.85
C PRO A 77 -5.65 5.26 -12.91
N ALA A 78 -4.86 5.12 -11.84
CA ALA A 78 -3.86 4.06 -11.70
C ALA A 78 -3.83 3.54 -10.26
N VAL A 79 -3.44 2.28 -10.10
CA VAL A 79 -3.32 1.60 -8.79
C VAL A 79 -1.90 1.09 -8.66
N ILE A 80 -1.25 1.33 -7.52
CA ILE A 80 0.10 0.86 -7.24
C ILE A 80 0.07 0.09 -5.92
N HIS A 81 0.56 -1.14 -5.95
CA HIS A 81 0.93 -1.87 -4.74
C HIS A 81 2.38 -1.54 -4.41
N ILE A 82 2.63 -0.98 -3.23
CA ILE A 82 3.98 -0.66 -2.78
C ILE A 82 4.58 -1.93 -2.18
N GLN A 83 5.69 -2.40 -2.78
CA GLN A 83 6.46 -3.55 -2.28
C GLN A 83 7.72 -3.09 -1.53
N ASP A 84 8.29 -1.96 -1.95
CA ASP A 84 9.50 -1.41 -1.37
C ASP A 84 9.22 -0.01 -0.80
N GLU A 85 9.41 0.15 0.50
CA GLU A 85 9.18 1.39 1.25
C GLU A 85 10.24 2.47 0.95
N ASP A 86 11.47 2.06 0.64
CA ASP A 86 12.59 2.97 0.40
C ASP A 86 12.50 3.57 -1.00
N SER A 87 12.25 2.73 -2.00
CA SER A 87 12.12 3.17 -3.39
C SER A 87 10.70 3.62 -3.77
N LEU A 88 9.69 3.33 -2.93
CA LEU A 88 8.26 3.55 -3.21
C LEU A 88 7.83 2.92 -4.54
N THR A 89 8.46 1.81 -4.91
CA THR A 89 8.17 1.07 -6.14
C THR A 89 7.38 -0.19 -5.86
N GLY A 90 6.74 -0.70 -6.91
CA GLY A 90 6.05 -1.98 -6.86
C GLY A 90 5.15 -2.19 -8.08
N ASP A 91 4.20 -3.09 -7.94
CA ASP A 91 3.30 -3.45 -9.04
C ASP A 91 2.31 -2.34 -9.33
N SER A 92 2.39 -1.74 -10.52
CA SER A 92 1.39 -0.79 -11.02
C SER A 92 0.34 -1.46 -11.90
N PHE A 93 -0.88 -0.97 -11.81
CA PHE A 93 -2.02 -1.35 -12.64
C PHE A 93 -2.67 -0.09 -13.20
N ASP A 94 -2.61 0.04 -14.51
CA ASP A 94 -3.06 1.20 -15.29
C ASP A 94 -4.24 0.87 -16.22
N LYS A 95 -4.87 -0.30 -16.05
CA LYS A 95 -6.04 -0.70 -16.84
C LYS A 95 -7.32 -0.08 -16.29
N ASP A 96 -8.43 -0.37 -16.97
CA ASP A 96 -9.80 -0.02 -16.58
C ASP A 96 -10.06 -0.09 -15.08
N PHE A 97 -10.37 1.07 -14.48
CA PHE A 97 -10.68 1.24 -13.07
C PHE A 97 -12.11 0.79 -12.74
N LYS A 98 -12.38 -0.50 -12.98
CA LYS A 98 -13.63 -1.19 -12.66
C LYS A 98 -13.47 -1.98 -11.37
N LYS A 99 -14.55 -2.13 -10.60
CA LYS A 99 -14.55 -2.85 -9.30
C LYS A 99 -13.87 -4.22 -9.39
N GLU A 100 -14.20 -4.99 -10.42
CA GLU A 100 -13.69 -6.35 -10.62
C GLU A 100 -12.18 -6.39 -10.83
N HIS A 101 -11.63 -5.40 -11.54
CA HIS A 101 -10.21 -5.31 -11.81
C HIS A 101 -9.43 -4.89 -10.57
N VAL A 102 -9.93 -3.88 -9.86
CA VAL A 102 -9.29 -3.37 -8.63
C VAL A 102 -9.39 -4.42 -7.51
N SER A 103 -10.55 -5.04 -7.30
CA SER A 103 -10.73 -6.11 -6.30
C SER A 103 -9.81 -7.31 -6.59
N ARG A 104 -9.66 -7.70 -7.87
CA ARG A 104 -8.72 -8.76 -8.26
C ARG A 104 -7.28 -8.34 -8.03
N PHE A 105 -6.93 -7.08 -8.29
CA PHE A 105 -5.60 -6.55 -7.99
C PHE A 105 -5.32 -6.59 -6.48
N LEU A 106 -6.23 -6.09 -5.65
CA LEU A 106 -6.11 -6.14 -4.18
C LEU A 106 -5.97 -7.58 -3.68
N SER A 107 -6.81 -8.50 -4.15
CA SER A 107 -6.72 -9.92 -3.79
C SER A 107 -5.35 -10.52 -4.13
N ARG A 108 -4.77 -10.15 -5.28
CA ARG A 108 -3.41 -10.57 -5.64
C ARG A 108 -2.36 -9.94 -4.75
N SER A 109 -2.47 -8.65 -4.43
CA SER A 109 -1.55 -7.97 -3.50
C SER A 109 -1.58 -8.61 -2.12
N VAL A 110 -2.76 -8.96 -1.60
CA VAL A 110 -2.91 -9.69 -0.32
C VAL A 110 -2.26 -11.06 -0.39
N GLY A 111 -2.50 -11.80 -1.47
CA GLY A 111 -1.86 -13.11 -1.68
C GLY A 111 -0.33 -13.00 -1.76
N LYS A 112 0.19 -12.05 -2.54
CA LYS A 112 1.63 -11.78 -2.67
C LYS A 112 2.23 -11.36 -1.33
N HIS A 113 1.65 -10.40 -0.62
CA HIS A 113 2.12 -9.96 0.70
C HIS A 113 2.16 -11.10 1.70
N ARG A 114 1.15 -11.98 1.70
CA ARG A 114 1.15 -13.17 2.57
C ARG A 114 2.21 -14.19 2.17
N SER A 115 2.40 -14.42 0.87
CA SER A 115 3.44 -15.32 0.38
C SER A 115 4.84 -14.76 0.60
N GLU A 116 5.03 -13.46 0.44
CA GLU A 116 6.30 -12.76 0.71
C GLU A 116 6.56 -12.73 2.21
N ALA A 117 5.58 -12.39 3.06
CA ALA A 117 5.68 -12.47 4.52
C ALA A 117 5.88 -13.91 5.03
N GLY A 118 5.34 -14.92 4.32
CA GLY A 118 5.52 -16.33 4.63
C GLY A 118 6.84 -16.92 4.12
N ALA A 119 7.35 -16.40 2.99
CA ALA A 119 8.64 -16.78 2.41
C ALA A 119 9.81 -16.01 3.02
N THR A 120 9.54 -14.88 3.69
CA THR A 120 10.48 -14.16 4.55
C THR A 120 10.39 -14.70 6.00
N LEU A 121 10.98 -15.84 6.31
CA LEU A 121 12.37 -15.82 6.82
C LEU A 121 13.14 -14.70 6.14
N ARG A 122 12.89 -13.47 6.61
CA ARG A 122 13.46 -12.20 6.16
C ARG A 122 14.95 -12.45 5.94
N GLU A 123 15.35 -12.70 4.70
CA GLU A 123 16.76 -12.62 4.33
C GLU A 123 17.11 -11.17 4.62
N LEU A 124 17.74 -11.03 5.77
CA LEU A 124 18.33 -9.87 6.38
C LEU A 124 18.68 -8.88 5.29
N SER A 125 17.78 -7.93 5.02
CA SER A 125 18.18 -6.72 4.34
C SER A 125 19.35 -6.20 5.16
N SER A 126 20.51 -6.03 4.55
CA SER A 126 21.76 -5.71 5.27
C SER A 126 21.64 -4.45 6.15
N ALA A 127 20.58 -3.66 5.96
CA ALA A 127 20.11 -2.59 6.83
C ALA A 127 19.71 -3.02 8.26
N ARG A 128 19.16 -4.24 8.47
CA ARG A 128 18.72 -4.72 9.80
C ARG A 128 19.81 -5.45 10.58
N TYR A 129 20.80 -6.03 9.92
CA TYR A 129 21.95 -6.65 10.60
C TYR A 129 22.80 -5.60 11.36
N GLN A 130 22.86 -4.36 10.85
CA GLN A 130 23.56 -3.26 11.52
C GLN A 130 22.76 -2.58 12.65
N ALA A 131 21.47 -2.89 12.80
CA ALA A 131 20.63 -2.32 13.85
C ALA A 131 20.79 -2.99 15.23
N GLY A 132 21.73 -3.94 15.37
CA GLY A 132 22.26 -4.36 16.66
C GLY A 132 21.41 -5.34 17.46
N ASP A 133 20.56 -6.15 16.82
CA ASP A 133 19.68 -7.11 17.52
C ASP A 133 20.21 -8.56 17.49
N CYS A 134 21.53 -8.73 17.55
CA CYS A 134 22.16 -10.00 17.86
C CYS A 134 22.77 -9.95 19.26
N LYS A 135 22.04 -10.46 20.26
CA LYS A 135 22.69 -10.98 21.45
C LYS A 135 23.28 -12.35 21.10
N GLU A 136 24.60 -12.37 20.95
CA GLU A 136 25.41 -13.58 21.10
C GLU A 136 25.30 -14.08 22.54
N THR A 137 24.34 -14.97 22.83
CA THR A 137 24.47 -15.92 23.95
C THR A 137 23.37 -16.97 23.80
N ASP A 138 23.53 -17.85 22.82
CA ASP A 138 23.10 -19.25 23.02
C ASP A 138 24.02 -20.15 22.19
N SER A 139 25.18 -20.41 22.78
CA SER A 139 26.08 -21.49 22.40
C SER A 139 26.81 -21.90 23.67
N ASN A 140 26.20 -22.82 24.42
CA ASN A 140 26.77 -24.14 24.73
C ASN A 140 26.00 -24.81 25.88
#